data_AF-A0ABD0Y434-F1
#
_entry.id   AF-A0ABD0Y434-F1
#
_cell.length_a   1.000
_cell.length_b   1.000
_cell.length_c   1.000
_cell.angle_alpha   90.00
_cell.angle_beta   90.00
_cell.angle_gamma   90.00
#
_symmetry.space_group_name_H-M   'P 1'
#
loop_
_entity.id
_entity.type
_entity.pdbx_description
1 polymer ?
#
loop_
_entity_poly.entity_id
_entity_poly.type
_entity_poly.pdbx_seq_one_letter_code
_entity_poly.pdbx_strand_id
1 'polypeptide(L)'
;SGKSCCNLAQAERCHRACKISTSPVDLHLHCRHSDEISLFSCIDKHQKGEDCCGMARNPECHTACRRSLGSSLSRSHLNSVCGHNVIQCVNNISKSSTVASPHKCKFFEIYF
;
A
#
# COMPACT_ATOMS: atom_id res chain seq x y z
N SER A 1 -1.47 -7.40 -0.22
CA SER A 1 -1.93 -7.59 -1.61
C SER A 1 -2.53 -6.29 -2.15
N GLY A 2 -1.91 -5.66 -3.15
CA GLY A 2 -2.30 -4.33 -3.69
C GLY A 2 -3.39 -4.37 -4.76
N LYS A 3 -4.07 -5.51 -4.95
CA LYS A 3 -5.05 -5.71 -6.05
C LYS A 3 -6.28 -4.80 -5.97
N SER A 4 -6.61 -4.30 -4.77
CA SER A 4 -7.62 -3.26 -4.56
C SER A 4 -7.30 -1.96 -5.29
N CYS A 5 -6.01 -1.66 -5.49
CA CYS A 5 -5.53 -0.46 -6.19
C CYS A 5 -5.67 -0.55 -7.70
N CYS A 6 -5.86 -1.74 -8.29
CA CYS A 6 -5.84 -1.91 -9.74
C CYS A 6 -6.92 -1.09 -10.45
N ASN A 7 -8.05 -0.82 -9.80
CA ASN A 7 -9.12 0.02 -10.34
C ASN A 7 -8.74 1.51 -10.47
N LEU A 8 -7.60 1.92 -9.91
CA LEU A 8 -7.06 3.28 -10.04
C LEU A 8 -6.12 3.43 -11.24
N ALA A 9 -5.88 2.34 -11.99
CA ALA A 9 -5.10 2.40 -13.21
C ALA A 9 -5.84 3.19 -14.29
N GLN A 10 -5.15 4.14 -14.92
CA GLN A 10 -5.65 4.99 -16.00
C GLN A 10 -5.72 4.22 -17.32
N ALA A 11 -4.68 3.44 -17.63
CA ALA A 11 -4.62 2.64 -18.85
C ALA A 11 -5.15 1.22 -18.60
N GLU A 12 -5.99 0.73 -19.51
CA GLU A 12 -6.50 -0.66 -19.49
C GLU A 12 -5.37 -1.71 -19.46
N ARG A 13 -4.26 -1.44 -20.15
CA ARG A 13 -3.06 -2.31 -20.10
C ARG A 13 -2.53 -2.44 -18.66
N CYS A 14 -2.56 -1.35 -17.90
CA CYS A 14 -2.04 -1.29 -16.54
C CYS A 14 -3.03 -1.83 -15.52
N HIS A 15 -4.33 -1.66 -15.76
CA HIS A 15 -5.37 -2.35 -15.00
C HIS A 15 -5.21 -3.86 -15.07
N ARG A 16 -5.06 -4.40 -16.30
CA ARG A 16 -4.84 -5.84 -16.53
C ARG A 16 -3.53 -6.30 -15.95
N ALA A 17 -2.43 -5.59 -16.22
CA ALA A 17 -1.11 -5.90 -15.67
C ALA A 17 -1.13 -5.93 -14.13
N CYS A 18 -1.79 -4.98 -13.48
CA CYS A 18 -1.92 -4.96 -12.02
C CYS A 18 -2.68 -6.18 -11.48
N LYS A 19 -3.76 -6.60 -12.14
CA LYS A 19 -4.55 -7.76 -11.73
C LYS A 19 -3.76 -9.07 -11.78
N ILE A 20 -2.90 -9.23 -12.80
CA ILE A 20 -2.09 -10.44 -12.97
C ILE A 20 -0.76 -10.37 -12.23
N SER A 21 -0.21 -9.17 -12.02
CA SER A 21 1.08 -8.99 -11.36
C SER A 21 1.02 -9.49 -9.91
N THR A 22 2.08 -10.17 -9.52
CA THR A 22 2.29 -10.65 -8.14
C THR A 22 3.09 -9.65 -7.32
N SER A 23 3.81 -8.75 -8.00
CA SER A 23 4.78 -7.81 -7.41
C SER A 23 4.70 -6.43 -8.08
N PRO A 24 5.03 -5.34 -7.35
CA PRO A 24 5.12 -4.00 -7.94
C PRO A 24 6.17 -3.92 -9.06
N VAL A 25 7.24 -4.71 -8.96
CA VAL A 25 8.33 -4.77 -9.95
C VAL A 25 7.81 -5.26 -11.30
N ASP A 26 7.00 -6.32 -11.33
CA ASP A 26 6.33 -6.79 -12.55
C ASP A 26 5.42 -5.73 -13.17
N LEU A 27 4.78 -4.91 -12.33
CA LEU A 27 3.95 -3.81 -12.81
C LEU A 27 4.77 -2.72 -13.49
N HIS A 28 5.98 -2.41 -12.99
CA HIS A 28 6.88 -1.44 -13.62
C HIS A 28 7.37 -1.84 -15.02
N LEU A 29 7.45 -3.15 -15.31
CA LEU A 29 7.77 -3.64 -16.66
C LEU A 29 6.69 -3.27 -17.68
N HIS A 30 5.44 -3.17 -17.23
CA HIS A 30 4.30 -2.92 -18.08
C HIS A 30 3.80 -1.47 -17.95
N CYS A 31 4.05 -0.78 -16.85
CA CYS A 31 3.44 0.50 -16.51
C CYS A 31 4.48 1.49 -16.05
N ARG A 32 4.50 2.65 -16.70
CA ARG A 32 5.40 3.74 -16.30
C ARG A 32 4.76 4.47 -15.12
N HIS A 33 5.55 4.67 -14.06
CA HIS A 33 5.07 5.27 -12.82
C HIS A 33 4.41 6.64 -13.02
N SER A 34 4.96 7.48 -13.89
CA SER A 34 4.41 8.82 -14.19
C SER A 34 3.04 8.79 -14.85
N ASP A 35 2.70 7.71 -15.54
CA ASP A 35 1.46 7.59 -16.30
C ASP A 35 0.35 7.04 -15.38
N GLU A 36 0.74 6.46 -14.25
CA GLU A 36 -0.11 5.68 -13.34
C GLU A 36 0.08 6.11 -11.86
N ILE A 37 0.23 7.41 -11.62
CA ILE A 37 0.57 7.97 -10.29
C ILE A 37 -0.40 7.48 -9.21
N SER A 38 -1.71 7.49 -9.48
CA SER A 38 -2.74 7.06 -8.52
C SER A 38 -2.63 5.57 -8.18
N LEU A 39 -2.37 4.73 -9.18
CA LEU A 39 -2.18 3.28 -9.02
C LEU A 39 -0.96 3.00 -8.15
N PHE A 40 0.20 3.54 -8.52
CA PHE A 40 1.44 3.29 -7.78
C PHE A 40 1.44 3.91 -6.39
N SER A 41 0.83 5.09 -6.20
CA SER A 41 0.67 5.68 -4.87
C SER A 41 -0.21 4.81 -3.97
N CYS A 42 -1.27 4.22 -4.50
CA CYS A 42 -2.10 3.28 -3.74
C CYS A 42 -1.33 2.01 -3.38
N ILE A 43 -0.57 1.43 -4.33
CA ILE A 43 0.24 0.23 -4.10
C ILE A 43 1.29 0.49 -3.01
N ASP A 44 2.00 1.62 -3.07
CA ASP A 44 2.99 2.01 -2.06
C ASP A 44 2.36 2.19 -0.67
N LYS A 45 1.20 2.85 -0.58
CA LYS A 45 0.44 2.99 0.68
C LYS A 45 0.03 1.63 1.23
N HIS A 46 -0.45 0.73 0.37
CA HIS A 46 -0.80 -0.62 0.77
C HIS A 46 0.42 -1.39 1.28
N GLN A 47 1.56 -1.31 0.60
CA GLN A 47 2.78 -2.00 1.02
C GLN A 47 3.26 -1.53 2.39
N LYS A 48 3.38 -0.20 2.57
CA LYS A 48 3.71 0.39 3.88
C LYS A 48 2.69 0.01 4.95
N GLY A 49 1.42 -0.07 4.58
CA GLY A 49 0.34 -0.48 5.47
C GLY A 49 0.50 -1.93 5.92
N GLU A 50 0.84 -2.84 5.01
CA GLU A 50 1.10 -4.24 5.32
C GLU A 50 2.32 -4.35 6.27
N ASP A 51 3.36 -3.54 6.06
CA ASP A 51 4.51 -3.45 6.98
C ASP A 51 4.08 -3.02 8.40
N CYS A 52 3.19 -2.02 8.51
CA CYS A 52 2.60 -1.63 9.80
C CYS A 52 1.79 -2.76 10.44
N CYS A 53 0.99 -3.48 9.64
CA CYS A 53 0.20 -4.59 10.14
C CYS A 53 1.10 -5.74 10.61
N GLY A 54 2.27 -5.95 9.99
CA GLY A 54 3.28 -6.91 10.44
C GLY A 54 3.83 -6.65 11.85
N MET A 55 3.68 -5.42 12.37
CA MET A 55 4.04 -5.09 13.76
C MET A 55 2.99 -5.56 14.79
N ALA A 56 1.85 -6.10 14.34
CA ALA A 56 0.80 -6.58 15.22
C ALA A 56 1.24 -7.83 15.99
N ARG A 57 1.10 -7.80 17.32
CA ARG A 57 1.41 -8.94 18.20
C ARG A 57 0.31 -10.00 18.22
N ASN A 58 -0.92 -9.60 17.90
CA ASN A 58 -2.09 -10.46 17.96
C ASN A 58 -2.69 -10.67 16.55
N PRO A 59 -3.17 -11.89 16.23
CA PRO A 59 -3.72 -12.20 14.91
C PRO A 59 -5.00 -11.42 14.61
N GLU A 60 -5.76 -11.05 15.64
CA GLU A 60 -6.95 -10.19 15.52
C GLU A 60 -6.57 -8.79 15.04
N CYS A 61 -5.58 -8.15 15.66
CA CYS A 61 -5.04 -6.87 15.20
C CYS A 61 -4.47 -6.95 13.78
N HIS A 62 -3.69 -8.00 13.47
CA HIS A 62 -3.15 -8.19 12.12
C HIS A 62 -4.27 -8.25 11.07
N THR A 63 -5.34 -8.98 11.37
CA THR A 63 -6.48 -9.13 10.46
C THR A 63 -7.30 -7.85 10.33
N ALA A 64 -7.58 -7.17 11.45
CA ALA A 64 -8.29 -5.88 11.46
C ALA A 64 -7.49 -4.79 10.71
N CYS A 65 -6.17 -4.75 10.92
CA CYS A 65 -5.26 -3.84 10.24
C CYS A 65 -5.26 -4.04 8.74
N ARG A 66 -5.06 -5.27 8.24
CA ARG A 66 -5.07 -5.53 6.79
C ARG A 66 -6.39 -5.16 6.13
N ARG A 67 -7.51 -5.42 6.80
CA ARG A 67 -8.83 -5.01 6.30
C ARG A 67 -8.99 -3.49 6.22
N SER A 68 -8.38 -2.74 7.14
CA SER A 68 -8.41 -1.27 7.13
C SER A 68 -7.61 -0.64 5.97
N LEU A 69 -6.67 -1.39 5.36
CA LEU A 69 -5.91 -0.93 4.21
C LEU A 69 -6.75 -0.96 2.93
N GLY A 70 -7.56 -2.00 2.76
CA GLY A 70 -8.40 -2.21 1.57
C GLY A 70 -9.80 -1.61 1.67
N SER A 71 -10.22 -1.14 2.84
CA SER A 71 -11.55 -0.60 3.08
C SER A 71 -11.51 0.41 4.23
N SER A 72 -12.39 1.42 4.21
CA SER A 72 -12.59 2.33 5.35
C SER A 72 -13.25 1.60 6.53
N LEU A 73 -12.55 0.65 7.15
CA LEU A 73 -12.98 0.11 8.43
C LEU A 73 -12.95 1.21 9.49
N SER A 74 -13.89 1.11 10.43
CA SER A 74 -13.98 2.02 11.56
C SER A 74 -12.70 1.96 12.38
N ARG A 75 -11.97 3.09 12.41
CA ARG A 75 -10.73 3.28 13.20
C ARG A 75 -10.93 2.89 14.67
N SER A 76 -12.17 2.97 15.16
CA SER A 76 -12.57 2.55 16.51
C SER A 76 -12.26 1.07 16.78
N HIS A 77 -12.49 0.19 15.80
CA HIS A 77 -12.20 -1.24 15.97
C HIS A 77 -10.69 -1.50 16.00
N LEU A 78 -9.94 -0.86 15.10
CA LEU A 78 -8.47 -0.88 15.10
C LEU A 78 -7.89 -0.42 16.44
N ASN A 79 -8.39 0.68 17.00
CA ASN A 79 -7.95 1.20 18.28
C ASN A 79 -8.25 0.27 19.47
N SER A 80 -9.27 -0.57 19.36
CA SER A 80 -9.65 -1.51 20.41
C SER A 80 -8.80 -2.78 20.40
N VAL A 81 -8.30 -3.21 19.23
CA VAL A 81 -7.61 -4.51 19.08
C VAL A 81 -6.10 -4.38 18.89
N CYS A 82 -5.62 -3.22 18.44
CA CYS A 82 -4.21 -2.98 18.14
C CYS A 82 -3.49 -2.14 19.19
N GLY A 83 -2.19 -2.38 19.34
CA GLY A 83 -1.30 -1.53 20.13
C GLY A 83 -1.05 -0.17 19.47
N HIS A 84 -0.63 0.80 20.27
CA HIS A 84 -0.37 2.18 19.85
C HIS A 84 0.64 2.28 18.68
N ASN A 85 1.63 1.39 18.64
CA ASN A 85 2.64 1.31 17.57
C ASN A 85 2.02 1.05 16.19
N VAL A 86 1.08 0.10 16.08
CA VAL A 86 0.41 -0.24 14.80
C VAL A 86 -0.50 0.91 14.38
N ILE A 87 -1.28 1.44 15.32
CA ILE A 87 -2.23 2.54 15.08
C ILE A 87 -1.50 3.79 14.58
N GLN A 88 -0.40 4.17 15.23
CA GLN A 88 0.39 5.33 14.83
C GLN A 88 1.00 5.15 13.44
N CYS A 89 1.52 3.95 13.14
CA CYS A 89 2.09 3.61 11.84
C CYS A 89 1.06 3.76 10.71
N VAL A 90 -0.13 3.16 10.85
CA VAL A 90 -1.22 3.24 9.86
C VAL A 90 -1.72 4.69 9.69
N ASN A 91 -1.83 5.45 10.78
CA ASN A 91 -2.24 6.85 10.73
C ASN A 91 -1.25 7.71 9.94
N ASN A 92 0.06 7.49 10.08
CA ASN A 92 1.07 8.24 9.34
C ASN A 92 0.99 7.99 7.84
N ILE A 93 0.66 6.77 7.41
CA ILE A 93 0.47 6.45 5.98
C ILE A 93 -0.75 7.18 5.42
N SER A 94 -1.84 7.23 6.19
CA SER A 94 -3.04 7.97 5.76
C SER A 94 -2.79 9.48 5.65
N LYS A 95 -2.08 10.08 6.61
CA LYS A 95 -1.75 11.52 6.67
C LYS A 95 -0.69 11.94 5.65
N SER A 96 0.24 11.04 5.30
CA SER A 96 1.25 11.26 4.25
C SER A 96 0.63 11.56 2.87
N SER A 97 -0.68 11.34 2.69
CA SER A 97 -1.40 11.69 1.46
C SER A 97 -1.50 13.19 1.19
N THR A 98 -1.25 14.06 2.18
CA THR A 98 -1.35 15.52 2.03
C THR A 98 0.00 16.21 1.76
N VAL A 99 1.11 15.47 1.72
CA VAL A 99 2.41 16.01 1.32
C VAL A 99 3.02 15.08 0.28
N ALA A 100 3.02 15.54 -0.96
CA ALA A 100 3.98 15.08 -1.96
C ALA A 100 5.38 15.22 -1.35
N SER A 101 5.94 14.11 -0.87
CA SER A 101 7.34 14.04 -0.42
C SER A 101 8.12 13.26 -1.48
N PRO A 102 8.89 13.94 -2.35
CA PRO A 102 9.60 13.36 -3.48
C PRO A 102 10.91 12.65 -3.11
N HIS A 103 11.00 11.97 -1.96
CA HIS A 103 12.23 11.31 -1.53
C HIS A 103 11.98 9.90 -1.01
N LYS A 104 11.95 8.94 -1.93
CA LYS A 104 12.68 7.67 -1.81
C LYS A 104 12.69 6.97 -3.18
N CYS A 105 13.49 7.50 -4.10
CA CYS A 105 14.20 6.66 -5.04
C CYS A 105 15.06 5.69 -4.20
N LYS A 106 14.60 4.47 -4.00
CA LYS A 106 15.52 3.34 -3.90
C LYS A 106 15.46 2.60 -5.24
N PHE A 107 16.20 3.16 -6.18
CA PHE A 107 16.93 2.36 -7.16
C PHE A 107 17.65 1.29 -6.32
N PHE A 108 17.22 0.03 -6.42
CA PHE A 108 18.09 -1.06 -5.97
C PHE A 108 18.80 -1.56 -7.22
N GLU A 109 20.11 -1.50 -7.09
CA GLU A 109 21.11 -1.58 -8.13
C GLU A 109 21.04 -2.86 -8.94
N ILE A 110 21.38 -2.67 -10.21
CA ILE A 110 21.95 -3.65 -11.13
C ILE A 110 22.98 -4.49 -10.36
N TYR A 111 22.82 -5.81 -10.37
CA TYR A 111 23.92 -6.73 -10.07
C TYR A 111 24.24 -7.52 -11.34
N PHE A 112 25.41 -7.16 -11.89
CA PHE A 112 26.29 -7.80 -12.87
C PHE A 112 25.71 -8.83 -13.85
#